data_AF-T0YZY2-F1
#
_entry.id   AF-T0YZY2-F1
#
_cell.length_a   1.000
_cell.length_b   1.000
_cell.length_c   1.000
_cell.angle_alpha   90.00
_cell.angle_beta   90.00
_cell.angle_gamma   90.00
#
_symmetry.space_group_name_H-M   'P 1'
#
loop_
_entity.id
_entity.type
_entity.pdbx_description
1 polymer ?
#
loop_
_entity_poly.entity_id
_entity_poly.type
_entity_poly.pdbx_seq_one_letter_code
_entity_poly.pdbx_strand_id
1 'polypeptide(L)'
;DPEPLSASEAALAQGSGTPAERALAAVGDPGLDDRASLDRATERLYRLELVHGRMTVPGWEGRSVREARETIAAQMRAPGLGFELQEFSRRVICRNDHRVVIRRVPDQWFLHYADPAWKAETHRRVDALVTDPPDYRAELHAIVDWFADRPCTRRGRWLGTPFPFEPGWVIEPIADSTFYMAYFVVRRFVRDGRLRTEDLTPAFFDRVFRGIGPGEPRVSAALQQEIHEEFRYWYPLDLNIGGKEHKRVHFPVFLYTHARLVDEALQPRGIFVHGWITGSSGLKLSKKETSAKGGRIPPIDDGLDRWGADALRL
;
A
#
# COMPACT_ATOMS: atom_id res chain seq x y z
N ASP A 1 2.54 27.48 10.88
CA ASP A 1 3.61 27.74 11.87
C ASP A 1 4.11 26.44 12.47
N PRO A 2 5.42 26.32 12.75
CA PRO A 2 5.93 25.16 13.47
C PRO A 2 5.28 25.08 14.85
N GLU A 3 4.99 23.86 15.31
CA GLU A 3 4.48 23.64 16.67
C GLU A 3 5.43 24.25 17.71
N PRO A 4 4.92 24.76 18.85
CA PRO A 4 5.75 25.26 19.91
C PRO A 4 6.67 24.16 20.45
N LEU A 5 7.93 24.50 20.72
CA LEU A 5 8.91 23.56 21.27
C LEU A 5 8.42 23.00 22.62
N SER A 6 8.60 21.70 22.83
CA SER A 6 8.46 21.13 24.17
C SER A 6 9.52 21.73 25.12
N ALA A 7 9.27 21.70 26.43
CA ALA A 7 10.24 22.18 27.43
C ALA A 7 11.62 21.52 27.29
N SER A 8 11.59 20.24 26.91
CA SER A 8 12.77 19.42 26.59
C SER A 8 13.53 19.95 25.36
N GLU A 9 12.84 20.32 24.29
CA GLU A 9 13.45 20.87 23.08
C GLU A 9 13.92 22.31 23.27
N ALA A 10 13.18 23.12 24.04
CA ALA A 10 13.58 24.48 24.41
C ALA A 10 14.90 24.47 25.18
N ALA A 11 15.09 23.53 26.11
CA ALA A 11 16.35 23.36 26.84
C ALA A 11 17.53 22.95 25.95
N LEU A 12 17.28 22.18 24.87
CA LEU A 12 18.31 21.86 23.88
C LEU A 12 18.60 23.02 22.91
N ALA A 13 17.63 23.88 22.66
CA ALA A 13 17.80 25.06 21.81
C ALA A 13 18.49 26.20 22.56
N GLN A 14 18.27 26.31 23.88
CA GLN A 14 18.74 27.41 24.72
C GLN A 14 19.84 26.91 25.67
N GLY A 15 21.10 27.11 25.29
CA GLY A 15 22.26 26.83 26.13
C GLY A 15 23.57 27.26 25.48
N SER A 16 24.65 27.28 26.26
CA SER A 16 26.00 27.51 25.77
C SER A 16 26.57 26.26 25.09
N GLY A 17 27.54 26.43 24.20
CA GLY A 17 28.16 25.34 23.45
C GLY A 17 27.44 24.99 22.14
N THR A 18 27.99 24.01 21.43
CA THR A 18 27.44 23.46 20.19
C THR A 18 26.17 22.63 20.45
N PRO A 19 25.29 22.44 19.45
CA PRO A 19 24.09 21.61 19.62
C PRO A 19 24.39 20.18 20.08
N ALA A 20 25.52 19.61 19.64
CA ALA A 20 25.95 18.27 20.06
C ALA A 20 26.35 18.22 21.54
N GLU A 21 27.13 19.20 22.03
CA GLU A 21 27.50 19.30 23.44
C GLU A 21 26.27 19.39 24.35
N ARG A 22 25.28 20.21 23.97
CA ARG A 22 24.02 20.33 24.72
C ARG A 22 23.22 19.03 24.71
N ALA A 23 23.21 18.30 23.60
CA ALA A 23 22.53 17.01 23.50
C ALA A 23 23.19 15.94 24.38
N LEU A 24 24.52 15.93 24.47
CA LEU A 24 25.29 15.02 25.34
C LEU A 24 25.08 15.35 26.83
N ALA A 25 25.16 16.63 27.20
CA ALA A 25 24.91 17.06 28.57
C ALA A 25 23.49 16.69 29.04
N ALA A 26 22.50 16.79 28.14
CA ALA A 26 21.11 16.42 28.43
C ALA A 26 20.89 14.91 28.69
N VAL A 27 21.86 14.05 28.34
CA VAL A 27 21.85 12.61 28.66
C VAL A 27 22.95 12.20 29.65
N GLY A 28 23.61 13.17 30.29
CA GLY A 28 24.60 12.93 31.34
C GLY A 28 26.01 12.63 30.84
N ASP A 29 26.41 13.18 29.69
CA ASP A 29 27.75 13.07 29.10
C ASP A 29 28.30 11.62 29.08
N PRO A 30 27.57 10.69 28.42
CA PRO A 30 27.94 9.29 28.39
C PRO A 30 29.26 9.04 27.67
N GLY A 31 30.00 8.02 28.12
CA GLY A 31 31.13 7.49 27.37
C GLY A 31 30.71 6.81 26.05
N LEU A 32 31.67 6.59 25.15
CA LEU A 32 31.42 6.05 23.81
C LEU A 32 30.76 4.65 23.78
N ASP A 33 30.86 3.89 24.87
CA ASP A 33 30.28 2.55 24.99
C ASP A 33 28.77 2.58 25.32
N ASP A 34 28.23 3.67 25.85
CA ASP A 34 26.80 3.82 26.12
C ASP A 34 26.05 4.27 24.86
N ARG A 35 25.96 3.35 23.90
CA ARG A 35 25.22 3.55 22.64
C ARG A 35 23.77 3.96 22.87
N ALA A 36 23.11 3.42 23.89
CA ALA A 36 21.70 3.71 24.12
C ALA A 36 21.47 5.19 24.44
N SER A 37 22.32 5.80 25.27
CA SER A 37 22.23 7.22 25.59
C SER A 37 22.66 8.11 24.42
N LEU A 38 23.71 7.72 23.69
CA LEU A 38 24.17 8.43 22.49
C LEU A 38 23.13 8.43 21.37
N ASP A 39 22.46 7.30 21.12
CA ASP A 39 21.41 7.18 20.11
C ASP A 39 20.21 8.06 20.47
N ARG A 40 19.80 8.09 21.76
CA ARG A 40 18.72 8.97 22.23
C ARG A 40 19.06 10.45 22.07
N ALA A 41 20.29 10.86 22.41
CA ALA A 41 20.76 12.23 22.23
C ALA A 41 20.76 12.63 20.76
N THR A 42 21.27 11.75 19.90
CA THR A 42 21.33 11.95 18.44
C THR A 42 19.93 12.08 17.84
N GLU A 43 19.03 11.13 18.12
CA GLU A 43 17.67 11.14 17.57
C GLU A 43 16.91 12.41 17.96
N ARG A 44 17.00 12.80 19.24
CA ARG A 44 16.34 13.99 19.76
C ARG A 44 16.88 15.27 19.10
N LEU A 45 18.20 15.40 18.99
CA LEU A 45 18.82 16.56 18.35
C LEU A 45 18.48 16.63 16.84
N TYR A 46 18.58 15.50 16.13
CA TYR A 46 18.27 15.44 14.70
C TYR A 46 16.82 15.83 14.41
N ARG A 47 15.88 15.40 15.25
CA ARG A 47 14.46 15.75 15.11
C ARG A 47 14.25 17.25 15.30
N LEU A 48 14.85 17.82 16.36
CA LEU A 48 14.76 19.25 16.68
C LEU A 48 15.33 20.11 15.54
N GLU A 49 16.55 19.83 15.11
CA GLU A 49 17.24 20.60 14.07
C GLU A 49 16.57 20.45 12.70
N LEU A 50 16.01 19.28 12.37
CA LEU A 50 15.29 19.10 11.10
C LEU A 50 14.02 19.96 10.99
N VAL A 51 13.34 20.21 12.11
CA VAL A 51 12.08 20.98 12.13
C VAL A 51 12.33 22.47 12.37
N HIS A 52 13.21 22.81 13.32
CA HIS A 52 13.41 24.18 13.80
C HIS A 52 14.78 24.77 13.47
N GLY A 53 15.75 23.93 13.08
CA GLY A 53 17.12 24.34 12.84
C GLY A 53 17.23 25.33 11.68
N ARG A 54 18.15 26.29 11.86
CA ARG A 54 18.49 27.32 10.88
C ARG A 54 19.97 27.22 10.56
N MET A 55 20.29 27.29 9.28
CA MET A 55 21.68 27.25 8.82
C MET A 55 22.40 28.54 9.23
N THR A 56 23.67 28.41 9.62
CA THR A 56 24.54 29.51 10.07
C THR A 56 25.76 29.73 9.16
N VAL A 57 25.93 28.88 8.16
CA VAL A 57 27.09 28.90 7.25
C VAL A 57 26.87 29.90 6.10
N PRO A 58 27.94 30.58 5.64
CA PRO A 58 27.90 31.45 4.48
C PRO A 58 27.21 30.86 3.26
N GLY A 59 26.23 31.57 2.72
CA GLY A 59 25.42 31.18 1.56
C GLY A 59 24.13 30.41 1.90
N TRP A 60 23.92 30.05 3.16
CA TRP A 60 22.72 29.32 3.62
C TRP A 60 22.00 29.99 4.79
N GLU A 61 22.52 31.13 5.28
CA GLU A 61 22.08 31.75 6.53
C GLU A 61 20.58 31.94 6.59
N GLY A 62 19.99 31.53 7.73
CA GLY A 62 18.56 31.69 7.98
C GLY A 62 17.65 30.70 7.23
N ARG A 63 18.16 29.92 6.27
CA ARG A 63 17.38 28.85 5.64
C ARG A 63 17.14 27.71 6.62
N SER A 64 16.03 26.99 6.41
CA SER A 64 15.73 25.80 7.22
C SER A 64 16.74 24.68 6.94
N VAL A 65 17.09 23.91 7.97
CA VAL A 65 17.92 22.71 7.80
C VAL A 65 17.27 21.72 6.82
N ARG A 66 15.94 21.60 6.83
CA ARG A 66 15.18 20.74 5.89
C ARG A 66 15.45 21.12 4.43
N GLU A 67 15.27 22.40 4.08
CA GLU A 67 15.51 22.92 2.73
C GLU A 67 16.99 22.81 2.33
N ALA A 68 17.88 23.19 3.25
CA ALA A 68 19.31 23.17 3.00
C ALA A 68 19.82 21.75 2.74
N ARG A 69 19.37 20.76 3.52
CA ARG A 69 19.75 19.35 3.36
C ARG A 69 19.46 18.84 1.95
N GLU A 70 18.26 19.06 1.44
CA GLU A 70 17.86 18.58 0.11
C GLU A 70 18.65 19.28 -1.00
N THR A 71 18.82 20.60 -0.87
CA THR A 71 19.48 21.41 -1.89
C THR A 71 20.99 21.16 -1.92
N ILE A 72 21.66 21.10 -0.76
CA ILE A 72 23.09 20.76 -0.66
C ILE A 72 23.34 19.35 -1.21
N ALA A 73 22.50 18.37 -0.87
CA ALA A 73 22.63 17.03 -1.42
C ALA A 73 22.53 17.01 -2.96
N ALA A 74 21.62 17.80 -3.54
CA ALA A 74 21.52 17.96 -4.99
C ALA A 74 22.78 18.62 -5.60
N GLN A 75 23.29 19.68 -4.96
CA GLN A 75 24.49 20.39 -5.38
C GLN A 75 25.75 19.53 -5.29
N MET A 76 25.85 18.60 -4.32
CA MET A 76 26.96 17.64 -4.24
C MET A 76 26.86 16.56 -5.32
N ARG A 77 25.65 16.11 -5.67
CA ARG A 77 25.44 15.10 -6.71
C ARG A 77 25.77 15.62 -8.11
N ALA A 78 25.41 16.86 -8.43
CA ALA A 78 25.59 17.43 -9.77
C ALA A 78 27.03 17.35 -10.32
N PRO A 79 28.09 17.70 -9.56
CA PRO A 79 29.49 17.53 -9.96
C PRO A 79 30.08 16.15 -9.63
N GLY A 80 29.28 15.19 -9.15
CA GLY A 80 29.76 13.85 -8.78
C GLY A 80 30.51 13.78 -7.44
N LEU A 81 30.38 14.79 -6.57
CA LEU A 81 30.98 14.79 -5.22
C LEU A 81 30.20 13.94 -4.20
N GLY A 82 29.02 13.47 -4.58
CA GLY A 82 28.21 12.55 -3.80
C GLY A 82 27.34 11.70 -4.69
N PHE A 83 26.93 10.54 -4.19
CA PHE A 83 25.97 9.65 -4.85
C PHE A 83 24.95 9.15 -3.85
N GLU A 84 23.79 8.72 -4.35
CA GLU A 84 22.77 8.12 -3.51
C GLU A 84 23.08 6.63 -3.29
N LEU A 85 23.17 6.24 -2.02
CA LEU A 85 23.28 4.84 -1.61
C LEU A 85 22.04 4.46 -0.82
N GLN A 86 21.27 3.54 -1.37
CA GLN A 86 20.12 2.95 -0.70
C GLN A 86 20.62 1.81 0.21
N GLU A 87 20.25 1.85 1.50
CA GLU A 87 20.63 0.83 2.50
C GLU A 87 19.47 0.60 3.48
N PHE A 88 19.38 -0.61 4.03
CA PHE A 88 18.40 -0.90 5.06
C PHE A 88 18.83 -0.31 6.41
N SER A 89 17.89 0.25 7.17
CA SER A 89 18.15 0.73 8.53
C SER A 89 18.56 -0.39 9.50
N ARG A 90 18.31 -1.64 9.13
CA ARG A 90 18.66 -2.84 9.91
C ARG A 90 19.07 -3.96 8.96
N ARG A 91 19.85 -4.92 9.46
CA ARG A 91 20.15 -6.14 8.72
C ARG A 91 18.85 -6.90 8.41
N VAL A 92 18.57 -7.07 7.13
CA VAL A 92 17.42 -7.85 6.64
C VAL A 92 17.90 -9.21 6.15
N ILE A 93 17.30 -10.27 6.67
CA ILE A 93 17.57 -11.66 6.29
C ILE A 93 16.35 -12.22 5.56
N CYS A 94 16.57 -12.87 4.43
CA CYS A 94 15.49 -13.48 3.65
C CYS A 94 15.08 -14.84 4.23
N ARG A 95 14.01 -15.43 3.69
CA ARG A 95 13.50 -16.74 4.12
C ARG A 95 14.53 -17.88 4.01
N ASN A 96 15.53 -17.72 3.16
CA ASN A 96 16.59 -18.71 2.92
C ASN A 96 17.88 -18.37 3.70
N ASP A 97 17.79 -17.56 4.75
CA ASP A 97 18.90 -17.15 5.62
C ASP A 97 20.02 -16.34 4.94
N HIS A 98 19.76 -15.80 3.74
CA HIS A 98 20.70 -14.92 3.06
C HIS A 98 20.45 -13.45 3.41
N ARG A 99 21.54 -12.66 3.49
CA ARG A 99 21.44 -11.20 3.62
C ARG A 99 20.76 -10.60 2.39
N VAL A 100 19.75 -9.78 2.61
CA VAL A 100 19.10 -9.00 1.55
C VAL A 100 19.95 -7.77 1.23
N VAL A 101 20.09 -7.49 -0.06
CA VAL A 101 20.77 -6.30 -0.59
C VAL A 101 19.80 -5.52 -1.49
N ILE A 102 20.01 -4.21 -1.60
CA ILE A 102 19.22 -3.36 -2.50
C ILE A 102 19.89 -3.35 -3.87
N ARG A 103 19.10 -3.62 -4.92
CA ARG A 103 19.55 -3.57 -6.32
C ARG A 103 18.55 -2.77 -7.14
N ARG A 104 19.05 -1.85 -7.95
CA ARG A 104 18.24 -1.13 -8.94
C ARG A 104 17.80 -2.10 -10.04
N VAL A 105 16.51 -2.08 -10.36
CA VAL A 105 15.93 -2.81 -11.49
C VAL A 105 15.62 -1.78 -12.58
N PRO A 106 16.35 -1.78 -13.71
CA PRO A 106 16.21 -0.73 -14.72
C PRO A 106 14.86 -0.76 -15.44
N ASP A 107 14.32 -1.96 -15.70
CA ASP A 107 13.14 -2.15 -16.57
C ASP A 107 11.88 -2.57 -15.79
N GLN A 108 11.66 -1.97 -14.62
CA GLN A 108 10.49 -2.27 -13.80
C GLN A 108 9.23 -1.63 -14.39
N TRP A 109 8.15 -2.41 -14.52
CA TRP A 109 6.83 -1.91 -14.92
C TRP A 109 6.06 -1.34 -13.74
N PHE A 110 5.38 -0.22 -13.98
CA PHE A 110 4.61 0.50 -12.96
C PHE A 110 3.17 0.76 -13.43
N LEU A 111 2.25 0.78 -12.48
CA LEU A 111 0.96 1.45 -12.65
C LEU A 111 1.13 2.92 -12.23
N HIS A 112 0.82 3.83 -13.15
CA HIS A 112 1.03 5.27 -13.01
C HIS A 112 -0.08 5.92 -12.14
N TYR A 113 -0.19 5.51 -10.88
CA TYR A 113 -1.16 6.10 -9.95
C TYR A 113 -0.87 7.56 -9.61
N ALA A 114 0.35 8.06 -9.90
CA ALA A 114 0.67 9.47 -9.75
C ALA A 114 -0.04 10.39 -10.78
N ASP A 115 -0.64 9.83 -11.84
CA ASP A 115 -1.34 10.60 -12.89
C ASP A 115 -2.44 11.51 -12.27
N PRO A 116 -2.33 12.84 -12.38
CA PRO A 116 -3.29 13.78 -11.83
C PRO A 116 -4.73 13.55 -12.32
N ALA A 117 -4.91 13.15 -13.59
CA ALA A 117 -6.24 12.88 -14.13
C ALA A 117 -6.84 11.62 -13.52
N TRP A 118 -6.01 10.60 -13.28
CA TRP A 118 -6.46 9.38 -12.61
C TRP A 118 -6.80 9.62 -11.14
N LYS A 119 -5.99 10.42 -10.45
CA LYS A 119 -6.27 10.87 -9.07
C LYS A 119 -7.58 11.60 -8.98
N ALA A 120 -7.78 12.62 -9.82
CA ALA A 120 -9.00 13.41 -9.86
C ALA A 120 -10.24 12.53 -10.08
N GLU A 121 -10.17 11.59 -11.02
CA GLU A 121 -11.25 10.64 -11.24
C GLU A 121 -11.51 9.76 -10.02
N THR A 122 -10.45 9.23 -9.41
CA THR A 122 -10.56 8.38 -8.22
C THR A 122 -11.18 9.15 -7.04
N HIS A 123 -10.83 10.42 -6.84
CA HIS A 123 -11.47 11.28 -5.84
C HIS A 123 -12.98 11.42 -6.07
N ARG A 124 -13.41 11.66 -7.32
CA ARG A 124 -14.85 11.71 -7.66
C ARG A 124 -15.55 10.40 -7.29
N ARG A 125 -14.88 9.26 -7.45
CA ARG A 125 -15.44 7.96 -7.05
C ARG A 125 -15.49 7.80 -5.53
N VAL A 126 -14.48 8.28 -4.80
CA VAL A 126 -14.50 8.33 -3.32
C VAL A 126 -15.63 9.23 -2.81
N ASP A 127 -15.97 10.33 -3.49
CA ASP A 127 -17.09 11.22 -3.12
C ASP A 127 -18.47 10.56 -3.21
N ALA A 128 -18.64 9.54 -4.06
CA ALA A 128 -19.88 8.78 -4.17
C ALA A 128 -19.92 7.53 -3.25
N LEU A 129 -18.77 7.09 -2.73
CA LEU A 129 -18.61 5.80 -2.08
C LEU A 129 -19.01 5.80 -0.60
N VAL A 130 -19.96 4.96 -0.19
CA VAL A 130 -20.28 4.76 1.24
C VAL A 130 -19.14 4.00 1.92
N THR A 131 -18.63 4.50 3.05
CA THR A 131 -17.63 3.79 3.85
C THR A 131 -18.12 3.52 5.26
N ASP A 132 -17.77 2.35 5.78
CA ASP A 132 -17.91 2.02 7.19
C ASP A 132 -16.54 1.52 7.69
N PRO A 133 -15.86 2.23 8.61
CA PRO A 133 -16.34 3.43 9.29
C PRO A 133 -16.40 4.67 8.35
N PRO A 134 -17.27 5.67 8.65
CA PRO A 134 -17.45 6.84 7.78
C PRO A 134 -16.21 7.74 7.63
N ASP A 135 -15.34 7.77 8.64
CA ASP A 135 -14.07 8.50 8.65
C ASP A 135 -13.09 8.00 7.58
N TYR A 136 -13.20 6.73 7.18
CA TYR A 136 -12.34 6.15 6.16
C TYR A 136 -12.46 6.85 4.79
N ARG A 137 -13.62 7.44 4.46
CA ARG A 137 -13.75 8.24 3.24
C ARG A 137 -12.76 9.41 3.21
N ALA A 138 -12.63 10.15 4.31
CA ALA A 138 -11.68 11.26 4.39
C ALA A 138 -10.23 10.76 4.33
N GLU A 139 -9.93 9.64 5.00
CA GLU A 139 -8.62 8.98 4.89
C GLU A 139 -8.31 8.56 3.45
N LEU A 140 -9.30 8.06 2.69
CA LEU A 140 -9.13 7.65 1.29
C LEU A 140 -8.64 8.80 0.41
N HIS A 141 -9.16 10.02 0.56
CA HIS A 141 -8.63 11.18 -0.18
C HIS A 141 -7.14 11.40 0.10
N ALA A 142 -6.75 11.45 1.38
CA ALA A 142 -5.35 11.63 1.76
C ALA A 142 -4.46 10.48 1.26
N ILE A 143 -4.98 9.25 1.21
CA ILE A 143 -4.27 8.11 0.65
C ILE A 143 -4.12 8.26 -0.87
N VAL A 144 -5.16 8.64 -1.60
CA VAL A 144 -5.11 8.88 -3.06
C VAL A 144 -4.07 9.97 -3.38
N ASP A 145 -4.02 11.05 -2.60
CA ASP A 145 -3.03 12.12 -2.75
C ASP A 145 -1.60 11.60 -2.59
N TRP A 146 -1.37 10.78 -1.55
CA TRP A 146 -0.08 10.20 -1.23
C TRP A 146 0.40 9.15 -2.24
N PHE A 147 -0.52 8.50 -2.97
CA PHE A 147 -0.16 7.44 -3.91
C PHE A 147 0.79 7.95 -5.01
N ALA A 148 1.90 7.23 -5.17
CA ALA A 148 2.83 7.37 -6.28
C ALA A 148 2.80 6.11 -7.15
N ASP A 149 3.65 6.07 -8.17
CA ASP A 149 3.77 4.93 -9.07
C ASP A 149 4.13 3.66 -8.30
N ARG A 150 3.41 2.57 -8.61
CA ARG A 150 3.60 1.29 -7.93
C ARG A 150 4.08 0.23 -8.90
N PRO A 151 5.16 -0.52 -8.56
CA PRO A 151 5.67 -1.58 -9.41
C PRO A 151 4.64 -2.71 -9.47
N CYS A 152 4.11 -2.99 -10.67
CA CYS A 152 2.99 -3.92 -10.89
C CYS A 152 3.42 -5.30 -11.38
N THR A 153 4.73 -5.53 -11.51
CA THR A 153 5.29 -6.82 -11.94
C THR A 153 6.42 -7.27 -11.03
N ARG A 154 6.73 -8.57 -11.06
CA ARG A 154 7.85 -9.20 -10.35
C ARG A 154 8.65 -10.10 -11.29
N ARG A 155 9.94 -10.26 -11.01
CA ARG A 155 10.82 -11.24 -11.68
C ARG A 155 11.15 -12.41 -10.75
N GLY A 156 11.48 -13.55 -11.35
CA GLY A 156 11.97 -14.73 -10.64
C GLY A 156 10.86 -15.73 -10.34
N ARG A 157 10.97 -16.42 -9.20
CA ARG A 157 10.10 -17.56 -8.84
C ARG A 157 8.82 -17.09 -8.13
N TRP A 158 7.99 -16.33 -8.84
CA TRP A 158 6.67 -15.92 -8.37
C TRP A 158 5.58 -16.76 -9.03
N LEU A 159 4.54 -17.08 -8.25
CA LEU A 159 3.28 -17.58 -8.79
C LEU A 159 2.41 -16.38 -9.15
N GLY A 160 1.71 -16.45 -10.28
CA GLY A 160 0.81 -15.41 -10.76
C GLY A 160 0.62 -15.48 -12.27
N THR A 161 -0.07 -14.48 -12.81
CA THR A 161 -0.32 -14.38 -14.26
C THR A 161 0.92 -13.81 -14.97
N PRO A 162 1.44 -14.47 -16.03
CA PRO A 162 2.52 -13.91 -16.84
C PRO A 162 2.14 -12.55 -17.41
N PHE A 163 3.07 -11.60 -17.38
CA PHE A 163 2.83 -10.27 -17.92
C PHE A 163 2.80 -10.33 -19.47
N PRO A 164 1.70 -9.91 -20.12
CA PRO A 164 1.50 -10.17 -21.54
C PRO A 164 2.42 -9.36 -22.45
N PHE A 165 2.98 -8.25 -21.97
CA PHE A 165 3.81 -7.35 -22.78
C PHE A 165 5.31 -7.63 -22.68
N GLU A 166 5.77 -8.37 -21.66
CA GLU A 166 7.18 -8.69 -21.50
C GLU A 166 7.39 -10.08 -20.88
N PRO A 167 7.96 -11.04 -21.63
CA PRO A 167 8.26 -12.38 -21.12
C PRO A 167 9.17 -12.38 -19.89
N GLY A 168 8.92 -13.30 -18.96
CA GLY A 168 9.73 -13.47 -17.74
C GLY A 168 9.32 -12.57 -16.58
N TRP A 169 8.32 -11.70 -16.77
CA TRP A 169 7.65 -10.96 -15.72
C TRP A 169 6.32 -11.61 -15.36
N VAL A 170 5.97 -11.52 -14.09
CA VAL A 170 4.69 -11.99 -13.54
C VAL A 170 3.99 -10.79 -12.91
N ILE A 171 2.68 -10.65 -13.13
CA ILE A 171 1.88 -9.59 -12.50
C ILE A 171 1.89 -9.79 -10.99
N GLU A 172 2.09 -8.71 -10.25
CA GLU A 172 2.18 -8.79 -8.79
C GLU A 172 0.79 -8.90 -8.12
N PRO A 173 0.68 -9.56 -6.95
CA PRO A 173 -0.63 -9.93 -6.37
C PRO A 173 -1.60 -8.79 -6.05
N ILE A 174 -1.13 -7.56 -5.80
CA ILE A 174 -2.02 -6.42 -5.55
C ILE A 174 -2.57 -5.84 -6.86
N ALA A 175 -1.81 -5.94 -7.96
CA ALA A 175 -2.18 -5.42 -9.26
C ALA A 175 -3.20 -6.31 -10.00
N ASP A 176 -3.18 -7.64 -9.79
CA ASP A 176 -4.14 -8.57 -10.42
C ASP A 176 -5.41 -8.81 -9.59
N SER A 177 -5.51 -8.23 -8.39
CA SER A 177 -6.63 -8.42 -7.47
C SER A 177 -7.58 -7.20 -7.40
N THR A 178 -7.62 -6.35 -8.41
CA THR A 178 -8.38 -5.08 -8.34
C THR A 178 -9.73 -5.07 -9.08
N PHE A 179 -9.97 -5.99 -10.01
CA PHE A 179 -11.21 -6.09 -10.79
C PHE A 179 -11.77 -7.53 -10.88
N TYR A 180 -11.25 -8.45 -10.06
CA TYR A 180 -11.64 -9.87 -10.10
C TYR A 180 -13.10 -10.13 -9.74
N MET A 181 -13.78 -9.18 -9.09
CA MET A 181 -15.20 -9.31 -8.74
C MET A 181 -16.07 -9.41 -10.00
N ALA A 182 -15.72 -8.69 -11.07
CA ALA A 182 -16.38 -8.82 -12.38
C ALA A 182 -16.20 -10.23 -12.98
N TYR A 183 -15.04 -10.86 -12.73
CA TYR A 183 -14.79 -12.23 -13.17
C TYR A 183 -15.68 -13.26 -12.45
N PHE A 184 -16.23 -12.98 -11.25
CA PHE A 184 -17.17 -13.92 -10.63
C PHE A 184 -18.43 -14.15 -11.47
N VAL A 185 -18.89 -13.14 -12.22
CA VAL A 185 -19.99 -13.27 -13.18
C VAL A 185 -19.59 -14.23 -14.30
N VAL A 186 -18.42 -14.01 -14.92
CA VAL A 186 -17.92 -14.82 -16.04
C VAL A 186 -17.58 -16.26 -15.60
N ARG A 187 -17.05 -16.44 -14.38
CA ARG A 187 -16.60 -17.73 -13.84
C ARG A 187 -17.68 -18.80 -13.92
N ARG A 188 -18.95 -18.44 -13.70
CA ARG A 188 -20.08 -19.38 -13.78
C ARG A 188 -20.13 -20.06 -15.16
N PHE A 189 -20.00 -19.27 -16.23
CA PHE A 189 -20.07 -19.78 -17.60
C PHE A 189 -18.88 -20.66 -17.97
N VAL A 190 -17.69 -20.37 -17.43
CA VAL A 190 -16.51 -21.23 -17.57
C VAL A 190 -16.72 -22.56 -16.84
N ARG A 191 -17.17 -22.51 -15.58
CA ARG A 191 -17.45 -23.69 -14.75
C ARG A 191 -18.50 -24.60 -15.41
N ASP A 192 -19.54 -24.01 -15.98
CA ASP A 192 -20.64 -24.73 -16.61
C ASP A 192 -20.28 -25.27 -18.01
N GLY A 193 -19.03 -25.09 -18.46
CA GLY A 193 -18.53 -25.57 -19.75
C GLY A 193 -19.03 -24.78 -20.97
N ARG A 194 -19.68 -23.63 -20.74
CA ARG A 194 -20.27 -22.77 -21.78
C ARG A 194 -19.23 -21.81 -22.38
N LEU A 195 -18.15 -21.56 -21.64
CA LEU A 195 -16.96 -20.84 -22.10
C LEU A 195 -15.72 -21.70 -21.85
N ARG A 196 -14.80 -21.70 -22.80
CA ARG A 196 -13.45 -22.24 -22.60
C ARG A 196 -12.50 -21.09 -22.27
N THR A 197 -11.38 -21.43 -21.65
CA THR A 197 -10.33 -20.44 -21.31
C THR A 197 -9.81 -19.69 -22.53
N GLU A 198 -9.77 -20.33 -23.70
CA GLU A 198 -9.29 -19.75 -24.96
C GLU A 198 -10.29 -18.76 -25.58
N ASP A 199 -11.53 -18.74 -25.08
CA ASP A 199 -12.58 -17.82 -25.51
C ASP A 199 -12.50 -16.48 -24.74
N LEU A 200 -11.79 -16.44 -23.61
CA LEU A 200 -11.59 -15.27 -22.73
C LEU A 200 -10.56 -14.26 -23.30
N THR A 201 -10.84 -13.79 -24.51
CA THR A 201 -10.03 -12.81 -25.24
C THR A 201 -10.33 -11.37 -24.81
N PRO A 202 -9.44 -10.39 -25.09
CA PRO A 202 -9.74 -8.98 -24.86
C PRO A 202 -11.04 -8.52 -25.53
N ALA A 203 -11.29 -8.92 -26.78
CA ALA A 203 -12.53 -8.61 -27.50
C ALA A 203 -13.78 -9.16 -26.79
N PHE A 204 -13.69 -10.37 -26.22
CA PHE A 204 -14.76 -10.93 -25.39
C PHE A 204 -15.01 -10.06 -24.15
N PHE A 205 -13.96 -9.71 -23.38
CA PHE A 205 -14.10 -8.91 -22.17
C PHE A 205 -14.64 -7.50 -22.43
N ASP A 206 -14.14 -6.84 -23.49
CA ASP A 206 -14.67 -5.54 -23.90
C ASP A 206 -16.16 -5.64 -24.23
N ARG A 207 -16.57 -6.67 -24.99
CA ARG A 207 -17.98 -6.88 -25.31
C ARG A 207 -18.84 -7.12 -24.07
N VAL A 208 -18.44 -8.02 -23.17
CA VAL A 208 -19.31 -8.38 -22.03
C VAL A 208 -19.32 -7.32 -20.93
N PHE A 209 -18.24 -6.55 -20.74
CA PHE A 209 -18.20 -5.52 -19.70
C PHE A 209 -18.62 -4.13 -20.19
N ARG A 210 -18.33 -3.80 -21.46
CA ARG A 210 -18.62 -2.46 -22.03
C ARG A 210 -19.73 -2.46 -23.08
N GLY A 211 -20.13 -3.63 -23.58
CA GLY A 211 -21.06 -3.76 -24.72
C GLY A 211 -20.43 -3.42 -26.08
N ILE A 212 -19.24 -2.81 -26.09
CA ILE A 212 -18.53 -2.33 -27.28
C ILE A 212 -17.03 -2.57 -27.12
N GLY A 213 -16.32 -2.75 -28.23
CA GLY A 213 -14.87 -2.93 -28.23
C GLY A 213 -14.32 -3.33 -29.59
N PRO A 214 -12.99 -3.21 -29.79
CA PRO A 214 -12.34 -3.67 -31.01
C PRO A 214 -12.27 -5.20 -31.08
N GLY A 215 -12.37 -5.73 -32.30
CA GLY A 215 -12.26 -7.16 -32.59
C GLY A 215 -13.57 -7.93 -32.38
N GLU A 216 -13.54 -9.21 -32.77
CA GLU A 216 -14.70 -10.10 -32.72
C GLU A 216 -14.49 -11.21 -31.68
N PRO A 217 -15.38 -11.35 -30.67
CA PRO A 217 -15.31 -12.46 -29.74
C PRO A 217 -15.53 -13.81 -30.44
N ARG A 218 -14.91 -14.86 -29.92
CA ARG A 218 -15.03 -16.23 -30.45
C ARG A 218 -16.31 -16.96 -30.00
N VAL A 219 -17.17 -16.25 -29.29
CA VAL A 219 -18.36 -16.76 -28.62
C VAL A 219 -19.60 -16.32 -29.39
N SER A 220 -20.72 -17.05 -29.34
CA SER A 220 -21.95 -16.61 -30.02
C SER A 220 -22.48 -15.28 -29.46
N ALA A 221 -23.09 -14.47 -30.32
CA ALA A 221 -23.67 -13.18 -29.90
C ALA A 221 -24.71 -13.33 -28.78
N ALA A 222 -25.50 -14.42 -28.82
CA ALA A 222 -26.49 -14.72 -27.78
C ALA A 222 -25.83 -14.93 -26.40
N LEU A 223 -24.74 -15.69 -26.33
CA LEU A 223 -24.03 -15.93 -25.07
C LEU A 223 -23.28 -14.67 -24.60
N GLN A 224 -22.72 -13.88 -25.52
CA GLN A 224 -22.14 -12.58 -25.17
C GLN A 224 -23.17 -11.66 -24.51
N GLN A 225 -24.37 -11.58 -25.10
CA GLN A 225 -25.46 -10.74 -24.59
C GLN A 225 -25.93 -11.21 -23.21
N GLU A 226 -26.11 -12.52 -23.02
CA GLU A 226 -26.47 -13.09 -21.72
C GLU A 226 -25.46 -12.75 -20.62
N ILE A 227 -24.15 -12.89 -20.91
CA ILE A 227 -23.09 -12.56 -19.93
C ILE A 227 -23.06 -11.06 -19.66
N HIS A 228 -23.28 -10.23 -20.69
CA HIS A 228 -23.37 -8.78 -20.53
C HIS A 228 -24.54 -8.37 -19.63
N GLU A 229 -25.70 -8.97 -19.82
CA GLU A 229 -26.89 -8.74 -18.99
C GLU A 229 -26.68 -9.20 -17.54
N GLU A 230 -26.08 -10.38 -17.34
CA GLU A 230 -25.70 -10.85 -16.00
C GLU A 230 -24.70 -9.89 -15.33
N PHE A 231 -23.69 -9.40 -16.06
CA PHE A 231 -22.77 -8.42 -15.51
C PHE A 231 -23.49 -7.14 -15.09
N ARG A 232 -24.36 -6.59 -15.94
CA ARG A 232 -25.13 -5.38 -15.62
C ARG A 232 -26.19 -5.57 -14.55
N TYR A 233 -26.63 -6.81 -14.31
CA TYR A 233 -27.52 -7.14 -13.21
C TYR A 233 -26.76 -7.14 -11.88
N TRP A 234 -25.59 -7.77 -11.83
CA TRP A 234 -24.81 -7.92 -10.60
C TRP A 234 -23.90 -6.73 -10.26
N TYR A 235 -23.45 -5.97 -11.26
CA TYR A 235 -22.70 -4.73 -11.05
C TYR A 235 -23.62 -3.50 -11.04
N PRO A 236 -23.31 -2.46 -10.26
CA PRO A 236 -22.08 -2.23 -9.49
C PRO A 236 -21.92 -3.12 -8.26
N LEU A 237 -20.67 -3.30 -7.80
CA LEU A 237 -20.40 -3.98 -6.53
C LEU A 237 -20.99 -3.15 -5.36
N ASP A 238 -21.98 -3.71 -4.67
CA ASP A 238 -22.65 -3.04 -3.55
C ASP A 238 -21.72 -2.82 -2.35
N LEU A 239 -20.93 -3.85 -1.99
CA LEU A 239 -20.09 -3.79 -0.80
C LEU A 239 -18.81 -4.61 -0.97
N ASN A 240 -17.67 -3.99 -0.68
CA ASN A 240 -16.37 -4.65 -0.57
C ASN A 240 -15.94 -4.67 0.90
N ILE A 241 -15.78 -5.87 1.48
CA ILE A 241 -15.49 -6.08 2.90
C ILE A 241 -14.04 -6.53 3.05
N GLY A 242 -13.27 -5.89 3.93
CA GLY A 242 -11.91 -6.31 4.22
C GLY A 242 -11.35 -5.73 5.51
N GLY A 243 -10.24 -6.28 5.98
CA GLY A 243 -9.59 -5.80 7.19
C GLY A 243 -8.84 -4.49 6.99
N LYS A 244 -8.56 -3.79 8.09
CA LYS A 244 -7.90 -2.48 8.08
C LYS A 244 -6.53 -2.44 7.37
N GLU A 245 -5.87 -3.58 7.19
CA GLU A 245 -4.65 -3.71 6.38
C GLU A 245 -4.85 -3.35 4.89
N HIS A 246 -6.08 -3.48 4.38
CA HIS A 246 -6.40 -3.15 3.00
C HIS A 246 -6.58 -1.64 2.76
N LYS A 247 -6.77 -0.84 3.82
CA LYS A 247 -7.05 0.61 3.75
C LYS A 247 -6.08 1.39 2.88
N ARG A 248 -4.77 1.09 2.99
CA ARG A 248 -3.70 1.85 2.31
C ARG A 248 -3.10 1.14 1.10
N VAL A 249 -3.64 -0.01 0.75
CA VAL A 249 -3.03 -0.90 -0.25
C VAL A 249 -4.07 -1.29 -1.29
N HIS A 250 -4.99 -2.18 -0.95
CA HIS A 250 -5.91 -2.81 -1.90
C HIS A 250 -7.10 -1.92 -2.25
N PHE A 251 -7.82 -1.38 -1.26
CA PHE A 251 -9.00 -0.56 -1.52
C PHE A 251 -8.71 0.66 -2.41
N PRO A 252 -7.61 1.41 -2.23
CA PRO A 252 -7.28 2.50 -3.14
C PRO A 252 -7.07 1.99 -4.58
N VAL A 253 -6.24 0.96 -4.80
CA VAL A 253 -5.97 0.47 -6.17
C VAL A 253 -7.20 -0.17 -6.83
N PHE A 254 -8.10 -0.73 -6.03
CA PHE A 254 -9.42 -1.20 -6.45
C PHE A 254 -10.25 -0.04 -7.01
N LEU A 255 -10.30 1.10 -6.31
CA LEU A 255 -11.00 2.30 -6.78
C LEU A 255 -10.34 2.91 -8.01
N TYR A 256 -9.01 3.04 -8.04
CA TYR A 256 -8.27 3.47 -9.24
C TYR A 256 -8.61 2.59 -10.44
N THR A 257 -8.65 1.28 -10.27
CA THR A 257 -8.97 0.35 -11.38
C THR A 257 -10.40 0.55 -11.88
N HIS A 258 -11.39 0.59 -10.98
CA HIS A 258 -12.79 0.79 -11.36
C HIS A 258 -13.02 2.14 -12.03
N ALA A 259 -12.37 3.21 -11.55
CA ALA A 259 -12.38 4.55 -12.15
C ALA A 259 -11.99 4.56 -13.64
N ARG A 260 -11.20 3.59 -14.12
CA ARG A 260 -10.79 3.50 -15.53
C ARG A 260 -11.53 2.46 -16.34
N LEU A 261 -12.04 1.41 -15.69
CA LEU A 261 -12.57 0.26 -16.40
C LEU A 261 -14.06 0.33 -16.66
N VAL A 262 -14.84 1.00 -15.79
CA VAL A 262 -16.31 0.97 -15.85
C VAL A 262 -16.92 2.37 -15.79
N ASP A 263 -18.12 2.50 -16.34
CA ASP A 263 -18.88 3.75 -16.30
C ASP A 263 -19.38 4.07 -14.88
N GLU A 264 -19.79 5.32 -14.67
CA GLU A 264 -20.26 5.83 -13.39
C GLU A 264 -21.34 4.98 -12.73
N ALA A 265 -22.31 4.49 -13.51
CA ALA A 265 -23.40 3.64 -13.01
C ALA A 265 -22.92 2.28 -12.46
N LEU A 266 -21.72 1.84 -12.83
CA LEU A 266 -21.13 0.55 -12.46
C LEU A 266 -19.98 0.70 -11.44
N GLN A 267 -19.76 1.92 -10.93
CA GLN A 267 -18.75 2.18 -9.90
C GLN A 267 -19.15 1.53 -8.56
N PRO A 268 -18.18 1.04 -7.77
CA PRO A 268 -18.44 0.45 -6.46
C PRO A 268 -19.23 1.38 -5.53
N ARG A 269 -20.17 0.82 -4.77
CA ARG A 269 -21.05 1.60 -3.89
C ARG A 269 -20.55 1.72 -2.46
N GLY A 270 -19.91 0.67 -1.94
CA GLY A 270 -19.56 0.59 -0.53
C GLY A 270 -18.24 -0.12 -0.22
N ILE A 271 -17.55 0.36 0.82
CA ILE A 271 -16.44 -0.35 1.46
C ILE A 271 -16.68 -0.46 2.97
N PHE A 272 -16.60 -1.68 3.50
CA PHE A 272 -16.62 -1.94 4.93
C PHE A 272 -15.24 -2.41 5.40
N VAL A 273 -14.72 -1.76 6.44
CA VAL A 273 -13.40 -2.03 7.00
C VAL A 273 -13.53 -2.55 8.42
N HIS A 274 -13.18 -3.82 8.62
CA HIS A 274 -13.17 -4.42 9.96
C HIS A 274 -11.80 -4.30 10.65
N GLY A 275 -11.86 -4.33 11.98
CA GLY A 275 -10.69 -4.41 12.85
C GLY A 275 -10.02 -5.78 12.82
N TRP A 276 -8.94 -5.92 13.59
CA TRP A 276 -8.35 -7.23 13.83
C TRP A 276 -9.20 -8.03 14.81
N ILE A 277 -9.25 -9.33 14.58
CA ILE A 277 -9.67 -10.27 15.61
C ILE A 277 -8.48 -10.42 16.58
N THR A 278 -8.71 -10.11 17.85
CA THR A 278 -7.71 -10.21 18.92
C THR A 278 -8.04 -11.35 19.87
N GLY A 279 -7.02 -11.84 20.59
CA GLY A 279 -7.25 -12.80 21.67
C GLY A 279 -7.95 -12.16 22.87
N SER A 280 -8.27 -12.96 23.88
CA SER A 280 -8.89 -12.49 25.13
C SER A 280 -8.04 -11.47 25.90
N SER A 281 -6.73 -11.42 25.64
CA SER A 281 -5.81 -10.42 26.19
C SER A 281 -5.84 -9.07 25.45
N GLY A 282 -6.62 -8.94 24.37
CA GLY A 282 -6.63 -7.77 23.48
C GLY A 282 -5.39 -7.66 22.58
N LEU A 283 -4.47 -8.62 22.65
CA LEU A 283 -3.26 -8.63 21.82
C LEU A 283 -3.52 -9.26 20.45
N LYS A 284 -2.70 -8.86 19.48
CA LYS A 284 -2.71 -9.40 18.12
C LYS A 284 -2.39 -10.89 18.16
N LEU A 285 -3.22 -11.68 17.48
CA LEU A 285 -3.02 -13.11 17.32
C LEU A 285 -1.71 -13.41 16.58
N SER A 286 -0.87 -14.20 17.24
CA SER A 286 0.34 -14.77 16.66
C SER A 286 0.12 -16.24 16.30
N LYS A 287 0.91 -16.74 15.35
CA LYS A 287 0.87 -18.16 14.96
C LYS A 287 1.20 -19.10 16.13
N LYS A 288 1.86 -18.62 17.19
CA LYS A 288 2.16 -19.43 18.38
C LYS A 288 0.93 -19.63 19.27
N GLU A 289 -0.04 -18.74 19.20
CA GLU A 289 -1.27 -18.79 20.00
C GLU A 289 -2.35 -19.66 19.35
N THR A 290 -2.14 -20.11 18.11
CA THR A 290 -3.04 -21.05 17.45
C THR A 290 -2.79 -22.49 17.91
N SER A 291 -3.84 -23.32 17.95
CA SER A 291 -3.74 -24.73 18.37
C SER A 291 -2.74 -25.52 17.53
N ALA A 292 -2.59 -25.18 16.25
CA ALA A 292 -1.58 -25.75 15.34
C ALA A 292 -0.12 -25.57 15.80
N LYS A 293 0.15 -24.70 16.78
CA LYS A 293 1.47 -24.49 17.40
C LYS A 293 1.46 -24.62 18.92
N GLY A 294 0.44 -25.27 19.49
CA GLY A 294 0.31 -25.51 20.93
C GLY A 294 -0.36 -24.37 21.71
N GLY A 295 -0.92 -23.37 21.00
CA GLY A 295 -1.72 -22.32 21.61
C GLY A 295 -3.18 -22.73 21.82
N ARG A 296 -3.99 -21.81 22.35
CA ARG A 296 -5.38 -22.10 22.75
C ARG A 296 -6.43 -21.77 21.68
N ILE A 297 -6.05 -21.05 20.63
CA ILE A 297 -7.00 -20.53 19.64
C ILE A 297 -7.11 -21.52 18.49
N PRO A 298 -8.26 -22.18 18.30
CA PRO A 298 -8.42 -23.12 17.20
C PRO A 298 -8.44 -22.38 15.85
N PRO A 299 -7.88 -22.97 14.78
CA PRO A 299 -8.27 -22.67 13.40
C PRO A 299 -9.78 -22.73 13.21
N ILE A 300 -10.30 -22.14 12.13
CA ILE A 300 -11.74 -22.10 11.85
C ILE A 300 -12.33 -23.52 11.82
N ASP A 301 -11.68 -24.47 11.12
CA ASP A 301 -12.16 -25.85 11.01
C ASP A 301 -12.25 -26.54 12.38
N ASP A 302 -11.19 -26.44 13.20
CA ASP A 302 -11.19 -26.92 14.59
C ASP A 302 -12.31 -26.26 15.42
N GLY A 303 -12.56 -24.97 15.20
CA GLY A 303 -13.61 -24.23 15.91
C GLY A 303 -15.01 -24.70 15.51
N LEU A 304 -15.22 -25.00 14.22
CA LEU A 304 -16.47 -25.53 13.70
C LEU A 304 -16.80 -26.89 14.31
N ASP A 305 -15.81 -27.78 14.43
CA ASP A 305 -16.00 -29.09 15.04
C ASP A 305 -16.30 -29.00 16.54
N ARG A 306 -15.68 -28.03 17.24
CA ARG A 306 -15.81 -27.88 18.70
C ARG A 306 -17.09 -27.19 19.13
N TRP A 307 -17.51 -26.17 18.39
CA TRP A 307 -18.57 -25.26 18.84
C TRP A 307 -19.76 -25.22 17.88
N GLY A 308 -19.62 -25.74 16.66
CA GLY A 308 -20.63 -25.63 15.61
C GLY A 308 -20.61 -24.26 14.92
N ALA A 309 -21.17 -24.22 13.71
CA ALA A 309 -21.18 -23.02 12.87
C ALA A 309 -21.99 -21.88 13.50
N ASP A 310 -23.13 -22.18 14.12
CA ASP A 310 -24.02 -21.15 14.68
C ASP A 310 -23.37 -20.44 15.87
N ALA A 311 -22.73 -21.20 16.78
CA ALA A 311 -22.05 -20.61 17.93
C ALA A 311 -20.80 -19.80 17.55
N LEU A 312 -20.12 -20.15 16.45
CA LEU A 312 -18.99 -19.37 15.94
C LEU A 312 -19.41 -18.07 15.24
N ARG A 313 -20.63 -18.02 14.70
CA ARG A 313 -21.16 -16.86 13.98
C ARG A 313 -21.78 -15.81 14.91
N LEU A 314 -22.31 -16.26 16.06
CA LEU A 314 -22.89 -15.42 17.11
C LEU A 314 -21.79 -14.68 17.90
#